data_AF-A0A833SKW9-F1
#
_entry.id   AF-A0A833SKW9-F1
#
_cell.length_a   1.000
_cell.length_b   1.000
_cell.length_c   1.000
_cell.angle_alpha   90.00
_cell.angle_beta   90.00
_cell.angle_gamma   90.00
#
_symmetry.space_group_name_H-M   'P 1'
#
loop_
_entity.id
_entity.type
_entity.pdbx_description
1 polymer ?
#
loop_
_entity_poly.entity_id
_entity_poly.type
_entity_poly.pdbx_seq_one_letter_code
_entity_poly.pdbx_strand_id
1 'polypeptide(L)'
;MATETTPLLQSHRRPQEQYAHHKRRIAGLVLLGFVLMVAAVLTTMNIGTKTYPQAVPQHPIAVAEPHTDLKPLNSTRHHHTPAPTSKNWFQCGTEESEAGYITVPYNVDDHLFYWFFESRKAPDTDPLILWVTGSGSGASSLTALLTENGPCRISSDATTALNPYSWTSEANVVWLDQSTSFGFSYGSNTRVELNAEDVQMNVYWFLQGFLDKHPELEGRALFLAGEGYASHYVPAAAHYIWRENLIVKKANATVRINLQGIAIGNSLVNPVVQLPHTLDMAVSNSYNISLIKPTDLAAMKEAALVCNQLLNVCQTNMSVCTGASRYCSSFLLNAMDDSHRKKYDIREKCDSRDPSGCYNTSAVAQYLNSTAVREYLNVSEQVTSLQQRAHYSSDLMKNLTDTSPTC
;
A
#
# COMPACT_ATOMS: atom_id res chain seq x y z
N MET A 1 -15.79 -5.90 -87.46
CA MET A 1 -14.56 -5.17 -87.08
C MET A 1 -14.74 -4.65 -85.68
N ALA A 2 -13.82 -5.01 -84.79
CA ALA A 2 -13.75 -4.57 -83.40
C ALA A 2 -13.36 -3.08 -83.32
N THR A 3 -13.80 -2.39 -82.26
CA THR A 3 -12.92 -1.97 -81.16
C THR A 3 -13.71 -1.33 -80.02
N GLU A 4 -13.22 -1.62 -78.81
CA GLU A 4 -13.74 -1.31 -77.48
C GLU A 4 -13.53 0.14 -77.04
N THR A 5 -14.26 0.59 -76.01
CA THR A 5 -13.65 1.02 -74.71
C THR A 5 -14.71 1.21 -73.61
N THR A 6 -14.74 0.24 -72.69
CA THR A 6 -14.85 0.28 -71.21
C THR A 6 -15.86 1.18 -70.46
N PRO A 7 -16.76 0.58 -69.65
CA PRO A 7 -17.30 1.19 -68.43
C PRO A 7 -16.80 0.51 -67.13
N LEU A 8 -16.99 1.27 -66.04
CA LEU A 8 -16.43 1.14 -64.68
C LEU A 8 -16.72 -0.17 -63.93
N LEU A 9 -15.68 -0.68 -63.25
CA LEU A 9 -15.72 -1.78 -62.27
C LEU A 9 -16.55 -1.42 -61.02
N GLN A 10 -17.59 -2.21 -60.75
CA GLN A 10 -18.24 -2.29 -59.43
C GLN A 10 -17.32 -3.03 -58.45
N SER A 11 -16.97 -2.39 -57.33
CA SER A 11 -16.24 -3.02 -56.24
C SER A 11 -17.13 -4.03 -55.50
N HIS A 12 -16.78 -5.32 -55.57
CA HIS A 12 -17.35 -6.37 -54.74
C HIS A 12 -17.14 -6.10 -53.23
N ARG A 13 -18.23 -6.06 -52.46
CA ARG A 13 -18.21 -6.20 -51.00
C ARG A 13 -17.75 -7.61 -50.64
N ARG A 14 -16.68 -7.73 -49.84
CA ARG A 14 -16.29 -8.99 -49.19
C ARG A 14 -17.25 -9.32 -48.03
N PRO A 15 -17.57 -10.60 -47.75
CA PRO A 15 -18.44 -10.97 -46.64
C PRO A 15 -17.74 -10.80 -45.29
N GLN A 16 -18.45 -10.21 -44.32
CA GLN A 16 -18.03 -9.89 -42.96
C GLN A 16 -18.00 -11.11 -42.01
N GLU A 17 -18.10 -12.35 -42.53
CA GLU A 17 -18.23 -13.57 -41.72
C GLU A 17 -16.90 -14.21 -41.29
N GLN A 18 -15.80 -13.98 -42.03
CA GLN A 18 -14.51 -14.62 -41.72
C GLN A 18 -13.82 -14.06 -40.47
N TYR A 19 -14.11 -12.81 -40.07
CA TYR A 19 -13.49 -12.19 -38.89
C TYR A 19 -14.13 -12.63 -37.56
N ALA A 20 -15.43 -12.93 -37.56
CA ALA A 20 -16.15 -13.41 -36.36
C ALA A 20 -15.77 -14.86 -36.02
N HIS A 21 -15.50 -15.69 -37.03
CA HIS A 21 -15.08 -17.07 -36.84
C HIS A 21 -13.67 -17.21 -36.24
N HIS A 22 -12.77 -16.27 -36.54
CA HIS A 22 -11.39 -16.30 -36.03
C HIS A 22 -11.33 -15.94 -34.53
N LYS A 23 -12.10 -14.94 -34.08
CA LYS A 23 -12.20 -14.59 -32.65
C LYS A 23 -12.87 -15.69 -31.81
N ARG A 24 -13.90 -16.37 -32.33
CA ARG A 24 -14.55 -17.51 -31.65
C ARG A 24 -13.64 -18.74 -31.54
N ARG A 25 -12.80 -18.99 -32.55
CA ARG A 25 -11.82 -20.10 -32.52
C ARG A 25 -10.68 -19.85 -31.53
N ILE A 26 -10.19 -18.62 -31.40
CA ILE A 26 -9.16 -18.27 -30.41
C ILE A 26 -9.73 -18.34 -28.97
N ALA A 27 -10.94 -17.83 -28.74
CA ALA A 27 -11.61 -17.97 -27.44
C ALA A 27 -11.87 -19.43 -27.05
N GLY A 28 -12.27 -20.27 -28.02
CA GLY A 28 -12.47 -21.71 -27.80
C GLY A 28 -11.18 -22.48 -27.49
N LEU A 29 -10.06 -22.13 -28.14
CA LEU A 29 -8.76 -22.76 -27.89
C LEU A 29 -8.16 -22.36 -26.53
N VAL A 30 -8.38 -21.11 -26.09
CA VAL A 30 -7.96 -20.65 -24.74
C VAL A 30 -8.78 -21.31 -23.64
N LEU A 31 -10.11 -21.49 -23.84
CA LEU A 31 -10.96 -22.23 -22.90
C LEU A 31 -10.56 -23.71 -22.80
N LEU A 32 -10.24 -24.36 -23.92
CA LEU A 32 -9.85 -25.78 -23.94
C LEU A 32 -8.51 -26.02 -23.24
N GLY A 33 -7.55 -25.10 -23.40
CA GLY A 33 -6.26 -25.13 -22.70
C GLY A 33 -6.39 -24.95 -21.18
N PHE A 34 -7.38 -24.16 -20.74
CA PHE A 34 -7.62 -23.90 -19.32
C PHE A 34 -8.34 -25.07 -18.62
N VAL A 35 -9.30 -25.71 -19.29
CA VAL A 35 -10.02 -26.89 -18.75
C VAL A 35 -9.08 -28.09 -18.57
N LEU A 36 -8.09 -28.28 -19.46
CA LEU A 36 -7.11 -29.35 -19.34
C LEU A 36 -6.13 -29.14 -18.17
N MET A 37 -5.82 -27.90 -17.78
CA MET A 37 -5.01 -27.62 -16.59
C MET A 37 -5.79 -27.86 -15.29
N VAL A 38 -7.08 -27.54 -15.24
CA VAL A 38 -7.93 -27.79 -14.05
C VAL A 38 -8.11 -29.28 -13.79
N ALA A 39 -8.24 -30.10 -14.84
CA ALA A 39 -8.36 -31.55 -14.70
C ALA A 39 -7.08 -32.24 -14.17
N ALA A 40 -5.90 -31.69 -14.47
CA ALA A 40 -4.62 -32.23 -14.00
C ALA A 40 -4.33 -31.92 -12.52
N VAL A 41 -4.95 -30.89 -11.95
CA VAL A 41 -4.79 -30.50 -10.53
C VAL A 41 -5.70 -31.32 -9.61
N LEU A 42 -6.83 -31.83 -10.11
CA LEU A 42 -7.79 -32.59 -9.32
C LEU A 42 -7.38 -34.05 -9.04
N THR A 43 -6.38 -34.59 -9.73
CA THR A 43 -5.96 -36.00 -9.58
C THR A 43 -4.91 -36.26 -8.49
N THR A 44 -4.43 -35.23 -7.77
CA THR A 44 -3.33 -35.37 -6.78
C THR A 44 -3.72 -35.18 -5.32
N MET A 45 -4.99 -34.95 -4.98
CA MET A 45 -5.41 -34.76 -3.58
C MET A 45 -5.89 -36.06 -2.94
N ASN A 46 -4.97 -36.82 -2.35
CA ASN A 46 -5.28 -37.94 -1.45
C ASN A 46 -5.27 -37.41 0.00
N ILE A 47 -6.45 -37.28 0.62
CA ILE A 47 -6.64 -36.69 1.95
C ILE A 47 -6.51 -37.78 3.02
N GLY A 48 -5.39 -37.78 3.75
CA GLY A 48 -5.22 -38.58 4.97
C GLY A 48 -5.57 -37.77 6.21
N THR A 49 -6.50 -38.25 7.03
CA THR A 49 -6.86 -37.67 8.33
C THR A 49 -5.77 -37.94 9.38
N LYS A 50 -5.25 -36.90 10.04
CA LYS A 50 -4.38 -37.03 11.23
C LYS A 50 -4.91 -36.21 12.40
N THR A 51 -4.96 -36.86 13.56
CA THR A 51 -5.29 -36.32 14.89
C THR A 51 -4.11 -35.59 15.53
N TYR A 52 -4.38 -34.50 16.24
CA TYR A 52 -3.39 -33.56 16.82
C TYR A 52 -3.05 -33.85 18.29
N PRO A 53 -1.75 -33.85 18.67
CA PRO A 53 -1.31 -33.50 20.01
C PRO A 53 -0.86 -32.03 20.07
N GLN A 54 -1.29 -31.30 21.11
CA GLN A 54 -0.84 -29.94 21.40
C GLN A 54 0.65 -29.93 21.78
N ALA A 55 1.48 -29.24 21.00
CA ALA A 55 2.87 -28.94 21.37
C ALA A 55 3.19 -27.47 21.08
N VAL A 56 3.56 -26.72 22.12
CA VAL A 56 4.06 -25.35 22.02
C VAL A 56 5.44 -25.39 21.32
N PRO A 57 5.66 -24.65 20.20
CA PRO A 57 6.97 -24.68 19.53
C PRO A 57 8.06 -24.04 20.39
N GLN A 58 9.08 -24.82 20.72
CA GLN A 58 10.36 -24.34 21.25
C GLN A 58 11.34 -24.12 20.09
N HIS A 59 11.34 -22.94 19.49
CA HIS A 59 12.49 -22.49 18.70
C HIS A 59 12.76 -21.02 19.02
N PRO A 60 13.83 -20.69 19.76
CA PRO A 60 14.39 -19.34 19.70
C PRO A 60 14.83 -19.13 18.25
N ILE A 61 14.25 -18.12 17.60
CA ILE A 61 14.77 -17.65 16.30
C ILE A 61 16.22 -17.26 16.56
N ALA A 62 17.16 -17.96 15.93
CA ALA A 62 18.55 -17.56 15.92
C ALA A 62 18.64 -16.25 15.16
N VAL A 63 18.67 -15.14 15.91
CA VAL A 63 19.01 -13.82 15.37
C VAL A 63 20.43 -13.96 14.83
N ALA A 64 20.60 -13.93 13.50
CA ALA A 64 21.90 -13.69 12.91
C ALA A 64 22.44 -12.43 13.57
N GLU A 65 23.65 -12.50 14.14
CA GLU A 65 24.20 -11.50 15.07
C GLU A 65 23.63 -10.10 14.81
N PRO A 66 22.74 -9.58 15.68
CA PRO A 66 22.11 -8.31 15.42
C PRO A 66 23.24 -7.29 15.28
N HIS A 67 23.22 -6.52 14.19
CA HIS A 67 24.12 -5.38 14.07
C HIS A 67 23.95 -4.55 15.35
N THR A 68 24.98 -4.57 16.20
CA THR A 68 24.97 -3.96 17.54
C THR A 68 25.10 -2.45 17.47
N ASP A 69 25.21 -1.88 16.27
CA ASP A 69 25.18 -0.44 16.05
C ASP A 69 23.74 0.02 15.81
N LEU A 70 22.92 -0.08 16.86
CA LEU A 70 21.62 0.59 16.97
C LEU A 70 21.76 2.10 17.21
N LYS A 71 22.96 2.68 17.03
CA LYS A 71 23.16 4.11 17.24
C LYS A 71 22.15 4.88 16.41
N PRO A 72 21.31 5.72 17.06
CA PRO A 72 20.38 6.57 16.34
C PRO A 72 21.18 7.39 15.32
N LEU A 73 20.83 7.27 14.05
CA LEU A 73 21.28 8.26 13.08
C LEU A 73 20.74 9.62 13.54
N ASN A 74 21.56 10.67 13.38
CA ASN A 74 21.20 12.03 13.78
C ASN A 74 19.77 12.36 13.32
N SER A 75 18.87 12.66 14.26
CA SER A 75 17.60 13.33 13.94
C SER A 75 17.73 14.82 14.17
N THR A 76 16.83 15.54 13.53
CA THR A 76 16.67 16.97 13.78
C THR A 76 15.36 17.20 14.48
N ARG A 77 15.44 17.75 15.70
CA ARG A 77 14.28 18.32 16.41
C ARG A 77 14.05 19.75 15.94
N HIS A 78 12.79 20.09 15.77
CA HIS A 78 12.37 21.40 15.31
C HIS A 78 11.39 22.04 16.29
N HIS A 79 11.88 23.09 16.94
CA HIS A 79 11.08 24.05 17.71
C HIS A 79 10.44 25.06 16.76
N HIS A 80 9.11 25.07 16.70
CA HIS A 80 8.38 26.01 15.85
C HIS A 80 8.07 27.29 16.61
N THR A 81 8.80 28.36 16.26
CA THR A 81 8.39 29.73 16.61
C THR A 81 7.70 30.36 15.39
N PRO A 82 6.59 31.10 15.55
CA PRO A 82 5.93 31.78 14.43
C PRO A 82 6.89 32.81 13.80
N ALA A 83 7.62 32.43 12.75
CA ALA A 83 8.43 33.34 11.96
C ALA A 83 7.61 33.85 10.77
N PRO A 84 7.96 35.00 10.17
CA PRO A 84 7.30 35.47 8.96
C PRO A 84 7.40 34.43 7.84
N THR A 85 6.25 34.16 7.20
CA THR A 85 5.97 33.08 6.24
C THR A 85 6.96 32.97 5.07
N SER A 86 7.65 34.05 4.70
CA SER A 86 8.61 34.02 3.59
C SER A 86 9.93 33.31 3.90
N LYS A 87 10.36 33.21 5.17
CA LYS A 87 11.62 32.54 5.55
C LYS A 87 11.42 31.07 5.93
N ASN A 88 10.24 30.73 6.44
CA ASN A 88 9.94 29.41 7.00
C ASN A 88 8.81 28.70 6.22
N TRP A 89 8.66 29.01 4.92
CA TRP A 89 7.62 28.46 4.04
C TRP A 89 7.59 26.93 3.99
N PHE A 90 8.70 26.29 4.38
CA PHE A 90 8.87 24.84 4.41
C PHE A 90 8.47 24.19 5.74
N GLN A 91 8.21 24.96 6.82
CA GLN A 91 7.88 24.38 8.13
C GLN A 91 6.45 23.84 8.15
N CYS A 92 6.26 22.63 8.65
CA CYS A 92 4.94 22.00 8.77
C CYS A 92 4.48 22.00 10.23
N GLY A 93 3.25 22.44 10.49
CA GLY A 93 2.67 22.47 11.84
C GLY A 93 3.13 23.63 12.71
N THR A 94 2.69 23.61 13.97
CA THR A 94 3.06 24.57 15.03
C THR A 94 3.61 23.88 16.27
N GLU A 95 3.35 22.59 16.40
CA GLU A 95 3.83 21.67 17.42
C GLU A 95 5.28 21.26 17.17
N GLU A 96 5.96 20.78 18.21
CA GLU A 96 7.28 20.18 18.11
C GLU A 96 7.29 19.00 17.13
N SER A 97 8.36 18.91 16.33
CA SER A 97 8.49 17.86 15.34
C SER A 97 9.92 17.33 15.26
N GLU A 98 10.06 16.06 14.94
CA GLU A 98 11.34 15.41 14.72
C GLU A 98 11.31 14.61 13.42
N ALA A 99 12.31 14.77 12.58
CA ALA A 99 12.52 13.91 11.41
C ALA A 99 13.87 13.22 11.51
N GLY A 100 13.92 11.98 11.04
CA GLY A 100 15.15 11.20 11.08
C GLY A 100 14.96 9.76 10.63
N TYR A 101 15.93 8.94 11.01
CA TYR A 101 16.02 7.55 10.60
C TYR A 101 16.16 6.62 11.79
N ILE A 102 15.50 5.46 11.72
CA ILE A 102 15.75 4.33 12.60
C ILE A 102 16.33 3.19 11.76
N THR A 103 17.45 2.64 12.22
CA THR A 103 18.08 1.46 11.61
C THR A 103 17.38 0.20 12.10
N VAL A 104 17.02 -0.71 11.19
CA VAL A 104 16.39 -2.00 11.54
C VAL A 104 17.37 -3.16 11.36
N PRO A 105 17.40 -4.15 12.28
CA PRO A 105 18.54 -5.08 12.38
C PRO A 105 18.52 -6.26 11.39
N TYR A 106 17.45 -6.45 10.61
CA TYR A 106 17.26 -7.67 9.81
C TYR A 106 17.82 -7.59 8.39
N ASN A 107 18.18 -6.40 7.93
CA ASN A 107 18.75 -6.16 6.62
C ASN A 107 19.97 -5.24 6.79
N VAL A 108 21.03 -5.51 6.02
CA VAL A 108 22.26 -4.72 6.06
C VAL A 108 21.93 -3.30 5.57
N ASP A 109 22.18 -2.31 6.43
CA ASP A 109 22.05 -0.87 6.17
C ASP A 109 20.63 -0.36 5.86
N ASP A 110 19.59 -1.00 6.40
CA ASP A 110 18.21 -0.50 6.24
C ASP A 110 17.89 0.63 7.23
N HIS A 111 17.51 1.78 6.69
CA HIS A 111 17.21 3.01 7.42
C HIS A 111 15.82 3.51 7.05
N LEU A 112 14.89 3.40 8.02
CA LEU A 112 13.51 3.82 7.84
C LEU A 112 13.34 5.28 8.27
N PHE A 113 12.92 6.12 7.33
CA PHE A 113 12.62 7.52 7.58
C PHE A 113 11.28 7.68 8.28
N TYR A 114 11.23 8.59 9.24
CA TYR A 114 10.01 9.01 9.88
C TYR A 114 9.94 10.53 10.01
N TRP A 115 8.70 11.04 10.09
CA TRP A 115 8.43 12.39 10.57
C TRP A 115 7.43 12.31 11.73
N PHE A 116 7.91 12.66 12.92
CA PHE A 116 7.20 12.66 14.19
C PHE A 116 6.71 14.06 14.54
N PHE A 117 5.50 14.15 15.09
CA PHE A 117 4.93 15.36 15.64
C PHE A 117 4.30 15.08 17.00
N GLU A 118 4.56 15.98 17.94
CA GLU A 118 3.92 15.97 19.26
C GLU A 118 2.43 16.31 19.18
N SER A 119 1.67 15.87 20.18
CA SER A 119 0.29 16.34 20.34
C SER A 119 0.25 17.84 20.64
N ARG A 120 -0.64 18.56 19.95
CA ARG A 120 -0.93 19.98 20.21
C ARG A 120 -1.63 20.21 21.55
N LYS A 121 -2.24 19.16 22.13
CA LYS A 121 -3.06 19.26 23.33
C LYS A 121 -2.28 18.92 24.59
N ALA A 122 -1.81 17.68 24.71
CA ALA A 122 -1.06 17.23 25.88
C ALA A 122 0.02 16.21 25.45
N PRO A 123 1.16 16.66 24.93
CA PRO A 123 2.21 15.80 24.39
C PRO A 123 2.91 14.92 25.43
N ASP A 124 2.63 15.07 26.72
CA ASP A 124 3.11 14.20 27.80
C ASP A 124 2.12 13.09 28.20
N THR A 125 0.86 13.16 27.77
CA THR A 125 -0.18 12.19 28.18
C THR A 125 -0.96 11.59 27.03
N ASP A 126 -1.04 12.28 25.90
CA ASP A 126 -1.82 11.85 24.75
C ASP A 126 -1.23 10.59 24.09
N PRO A 127 -2.04 9.76 23.42
CA PRO A 127 -1.60 8.50 22.82
C PRO A 127 -0.55 8.71 21.72
N LEU A 128 0.09 7.61 21.33
CA LEU A 128 0.97 7.52 20.17
C LEU A 128 0.23 6.85 19.02
N ILE A 129 0.32 7.42 17.83
CA ILE A 129 -0.19 6.85 16.58
C ILE A 129 0.98 6.65 15.63
N LEU A 130 1.14 5.43 15.12
CA LEU A 130 2.01 5.16 13.98
C LEU A 130 1.15 5.07 12.72
N TRP A 131 1.37 5.98 11.77
CA TRP A 131 0.75 5.96 10.45
C TRP A 131 1.67 5.29 9.44
N VAL A 132 1.12 4.30 8.73
CA VAL A 132 1.79 3.62 7.62
C VAL A 132 0.89 3.71 6.39
N THR A 133 1.38 4.32 5.32
CA THR A 133 0.67 4.34 4.03
C THR A 133 0.95 3.05 3.27
N GLY A 134 -0.09 2.50 2.66
CA GLY A 134 0.04 1.28 1.89
C GLY A 134 0.81 1.46 0.59
N SER A 135 1.96 0.79 0.48
CA SER A 135 2.91 0.85 -0.64
C SER A 135 2.45 0.15 -1.94
N GLY A 136 1.19 -0.31 -2.04
CA GLY A 136 0.63 -0.90 -3.27
C GLY A 136 0.65 0.06 -4.48
N SER A 137 0.69 1.37 -4.23
CA SER A 137 0.89 2.45 -5.22
C SER A 137 2.30 3.04 -5.20
N GLY A 138 3.15 2.60 -4.27
CA GLY A 138 4.44 3.20 -3.97
C GLY A 138 4.42 4.59 -3.36
N ALA A 139 3.34 4.95 -2.67
CA ALA A 139 3.20 6.23 -1.98
C ALA A 139 3.94 6.24 -0.63
N SER A 140 4.69 7.32 -0.41
CA SER A 140 5.31 7.66 0.88
C SER A 140 4.25 8.09 1.90
N SER A 141 4.46 7.78 3.18
CA SER A 141 3.61 8.26 4.27
C SER A 141 3.65 9.77 4.45
N LEU A 142 4.67 10.44 3.92
CA LEU A 142 4.74 11.89 3.86
C LEU A 142 3.68 12.48 2.93
N THR A 143 3.18 11.69 1.96
CA THR A 143 2.04 12.12 1.11
C THR A 143 0.79 12.27 1.97
N ALA A 144 0.49 11.27 2.81
CA ALA A 144 -0.65 11.32 3.73
C ALA A 144 -0.52 12.43 4.76
N LEU A 145 0.68 12.60 5.32
CA LEU A 145 1.01 13.72 6.22
C LEU A 145 0.65 15.06 5.57
N LEU A 146 1.07 15.28 4.32
CA LEU A 146 0.98 16.58 3.64
C LEU A 146 -0.35 16.83 2.92
N THR A 147 -1.19 15.81 2.74
CA THR A 147 -2.44 15.94 1.95
C THR A 147 -3.69 15.51 2.69
N GLU A 148 -3.56 14.77 3.80
CA GLU A 148 -4.69 14.17 4.50
C GLU A 148 -4.79 14.65 5.94
N ASN A 149 -4.04 14.00 6.84
CA ASN A 149 -4.26 14.02 8.28
C ASN A 149 -3.10 14.61 9.09
N GLY A 150 -2.02 15.03 8.43
CA GLY A 150 -0.89 15.66 9.10
C GLY A 150 -1.13 17.13 9.44
N PRO A 151 -0.12 17.77 10.04
CA PRO A 151 -0.28 19.04 10.71
C PRO A 151 -0.33 20.25 9.79
N CYS A 152 0.10 20.09 8.55
CA CYS A 152 -0.02 21.07 7.49
C CYS A 152 -0.51 20.44 6.18
N ARG A 153 -0.86 21.31 5.24
CA ARG A 153 -1.14 20.98 3.85
C ARG A 153 -0.20 21.74 2.94
N ILE A 154 0.08 21.18 1.77
CA ILE A 154 0.84 21.87 0.73
C ILE A 154 -0.09 22.67 -0.17
N SER A 155 0.17 23.97 -0.23
CA SER A 155 -0.47 24.93 -1.14
C SER A 155 0.05 24.77 -2.57
N SER A 156 -0.66 25.34 -3.55
CA SER A 156 -0.30 25.23 -4.97
C SER A 156 1.05 25.86 -5.33
N ASP A 157 1.55 26.77 -4.50
CA ASP A 157 2.89 27.39 -4.61
C ASP A 157 3.99 26.61 -3.86
N ALA A 158 3.69 25.37 -3.46
CA ALA A 158 4.54 24.49 -2.68
C ALA A 158 4.89 25.01 -1.27
N THR A 159 4.12 25.96 -0.71
CA THR A 159 4.25 26.39 0.69
C THR A 159 3.35 25.59 1.62
N THR A 160 3.65 25.61 2.92
CA THR A 160 2.83 24.95 3.94
C THR A 160 1.69 25.86 4.44
N ALA A 161 0.53 25.27 4.70
CA ALA A 161 -0.59 25.90 5.40
C ALA A 161 -1.06 25.01 6.55
N LEU A 162 -1.40 25.59 7.70
CA LEU A 162 -1.83 24.81 8.87
C LEU A 162 -3.09 23.97 8.56
N ASN A 163 -3.09 22.71 8.99
CA ASN A 163 -4.28 21.86 8.98
C ASN A 163 -4.99 21.94 10.35
N PRO A 164 -6.17 22.58 10.44
CA PRO A 164 -6.92 22.66 11.70
C PRO A 164 -7.56 21.33 12.11
N TYR A 165 -7.60 20.34 11.21
CA TYR A 165 -8.17 19.01 11.45
C TYR A 165 -7.10 17.91 11.54
N SER A 166 -5.86 18.29 11.87
CA SER A 166 -4.75 17.36 12.01
C SER A 166 -5.01 16.33 13.11
N TRP A 167 -4.54 15.10 12.92
CA TRP A 167 -4.53 14.08 13.96
C TRP A 167 -3.63 14.43 15.14
N THR A 168 -2.64 15.30 14.93
CA THR A 168 -1.79 15.85 16.00
C THR A 168 -2.57 16.73 16.99
N SER A 169 -3.85 17.04 16.73
CA SER A 169 -4.67 17.79 17.67
C SER A 169 -4.92 17.04 18.99
N GLU A 170 -4.83 15.70 18.98
CA GLU A 170 -5.21 14.83 20.11
C GLU A 170 -4.23 13.65 20.31
N ALA A 171 -3.13 13.59 19.57
CA ALA A 171 -2.18 12.47 19.62
C ALA A 171 -0.78 12.89 19.17
N ASN A 172 0.21 12.15 19.67
CA ASN A 172 1.57 12.13 19.14
C ASN A 172 1.53 11.24 17.90
N VAL A 173 1.99 11.71 16.75
CA VAL A 173 1.82 10.98 15.48
C VAL A 173 3.14 10.85 14.73
N VAL A 174 3.45 9.62 14.32
CA VAL A 174 4.62 9.27 13.52
C VAL A 174 4.16 8.81 12.13
N TRP A 175 4.60 9.48 11.07
CA TRP A 175 4.44 8.99 9.70
C TRP A 175 5.71 8.25 9.28
N LEU A 176 5.57 6.97 8.99
CA LEU A 176 6.69 6.07 8.67
C LEU A 176 6.72 5.74 7.19
N ASP A 177 7.84 6.03 6.53
CA ASP A 177 8.10 5.57 5.16
C ASP A 177 8.55 4.10 5.19
N GLN A 178 7.59 3.20 5.04
CA GLN A 178 7.83 1.76 4.97
C GLN A 178 7.59 1.28 3.53
N SER A 179 8.50 0.55 2.88
CA SER A 179 9.85 0.08 3.26
C SER A 179 11.01 0.97 2.78
N THR A 180 12.26 0.49 2.85
CA THR A 180 13.47 1.16 2.29
C THR A 180 13.39 1.52 0.81
N SER A 181 12.39 1.01 0.10
CA SER A 181 12.10 1.32 -1.29
C SER A 181 11.09 2.46 -1.50
N PHE A 182 10.72 3.18 -0.43
CA PHE A 182 9.69 4.22 -0.46
C PHE A 182 10.08 5.52 0.26
N GLY A 183 9.66 6.64 -0.33
CA GLY A 183 9.83 7.96 0.25
C GLY A 183 11.29 8.31 0.49
N PHE A 184 11.62 8.66 1.74
CA PHE A 184 12.98 8.98 2.15
C PHE A 184 13.73 7.84 2.84
N SER A 185 13.11 6.67 3.01
CA SER A 185 13.80 5.48 3.52
C SER A 185 14.78 4.94 2.48
N TYR A 186 15.85 4.32 2.95
CA TYR A 186 16.89 3.73 2.09
C TYR A 186 17.49 2.50 2.74
N GLY A 187 18.10 1.63 1.93
CA GLY A 187 18.63 0.35 2.36
C GLY A 187 19.64 -0.20 1.36
N SER A 188 20.35 -1.28 1.72
CA SER A 188 21.17 -1.97 0.73
C SER A 188 20.25 -2.61 -0.31
N ASN A 189 20.51 -2.41 -1.61
CA ASN A 189 19.70 -2.97 -2.70
C ASN A 189 19.74 -4.53 -2.78
N THR A 190 20.24 -5.20 -1.74
CA THR A 190 20.45 -6.65 -1.70
C THR A 190 19.18 -7.43 -1.36
N ARG A 191 18.25 -6.81 -0.61
CA ARG A 191 16.95 -7.41 -0.27
C ARG A 191 15.86 -6.34 -0.26
N VAL A 192 15.01 -6.37 -1.28
CA VAL A 192 13.77 -5.57 -1.29
C VAL A 192 12.77 -6.28 -0.39
N GLU A 193 12.08 -5.56 0.49
CA GLU A 193 10.95 -6.10 1.25
C GLU A 193 9.75 -6.29 0.32
N LEU A 194 9.20 -7.50 0.27
CA LEU A 194 8.23 -7.88 -0.77
C LEU A 194 6.87 -8.31 -0.22
N ASN A 195 6.73 -8.44 1.10
CA ASN A 195 5.53 -9.01 1.71
C ASN A 195 5.26 -8.44 3.13
N ALA A 196 4.09 -8.80 3.67
CA ALA A 196 3.67 -8.40 5.01
C ALA A 196 4.58 -8.91 6.14
N GLU A 197 5.30 -10.04 5.96
CA GLU A 197 6.19 -10.60 6.97
C GLU A 197 7.47 -9.77 7.17
N ASP A 198 7.98 -9.19 6.09
CA ASP A 198 9.10 -8.24 6.17
C ASP A 198 8.65 -6.95 6.86
N VAL A 199 7.47 -6.46 6.48
CA VAL A 199 6.94 -5.18 6.99
C VAL A 199 6.57 -5.25 8.47
N GLN A 200 5.98 -6.36 8.95
CA GLN A 200 5.65 -6.49 10.38
C GLN A 200 6.89 -6.42 11.27
N MET A 201 8.02 -6.99 10.82
CA MET A 201 9.28 -6.94 11.56
C MET A 201 9.85 -5.53 11.55
N ASN A 202 9.89 -4.88 10.38
CA ASN A 202 10.37 -3.51 10.26
C ASN A 202 9.60 -2.55 11.17
N VAL A 203 8.27 -2.65 11.21
CA VAL A 203 7.43 -1.81 12.07
C VAL A 203 7.73 -2.07 13.56
N TYR A 204 7.89 -3.33 13.97
CA TYR A 204 8.24 -3.67 15.34
C TYR A 204 9.61 -3.10 15.75
N TRP A 205 10.64 -3.31 14.95
CA TRP A 205 11.99 -2.85 15.26
C TRP A 205 12.16 -1.34 15.13
N PHE A 206 11.43 -0.72 14.19
CA PHE A 206 11.25 0.72 14.16
C PHE A 206 10.73 1.24 15.50
N LEU A 207 9.64 0.66 16.01
CA LEU A 207 9.06 1.08 17.30
C LEU A 207 10.01 0.85 18.48
N GLN A 208 10.78 -0.23 18.48
CA GLN A 208 11.82 -0.46 19.51
C GLN A 208 12.87 0.65 19.49
N GLY A 209 13.44 0.95 18.31
CA GLY A 209 14.45 2.01 18.19
C GLY A 209 13.88 3.42 18.42
N PHE A 210 12.64 3.67 18.00
CA PHE A 210 11.96 4.94 18.23
C PHE A 210 11.69 5.17 19.72
N LEU A 211 11.23 4.16 20.46
CA LEU A 211 10.98 4.28 21.89
C LEU A 211 12.26 4.35 22.72
N ASP A 212 13.34 3.67 22.32
CA ASP A 212 14.67 3.84 22.93
C ASP A 212 15.16 5.30 22.84
N LYS A 213 14.86 5.95 21.71
CA LYS A 213 15.18 7.36 21.48
C LYS A 213 14.23 8.34 22.18
N HIS A 214 12.98 7.93 22.37
CA HIS A 214 11.90 8.69 22.97
C HIS A 214 11.36 8.00 24.23
N PRO A 215 12.18 7.85 25.29
CA PRO A 215 11.78 7.14 26.51
C PRO A 215 10.57 7.80 27.20
N GLU A 216 10.30 9.09 26.96
CA GLU A 216 9.11 9.81 27.43
C GLU A 216 7.79 9.28 26.82
N LEU A 217 7.86 8.53 25.72
CA LEU A 217 6.72 7.88 25.07
C LEU A 217 6.60 6.40 25.45
N GLU A 218 7.47 5.86 26.29
CA GLU A 218 7.34 4.47 26.73
C GLU A 218 6.04 4.23 27.52
N GLY A 219 5.39 3.09 27.25
CA GLY A 219 4.13 2.72 27.90
C GLY A 219 2.89 3.49 27.42
N ARG A 220 3.03 4.48 26.53
CA ARG A 220 1.90 5.19 25.92
C ARG A 220 0.93 4.24 25.22
N ALA A 221 -0.35 4.53 25.27
CA ALA A 221 -1.33 3.85 24.43
C ALA A 221 -0.94 4.03 22.95
N LEU A 222 -0.60 2.93 22.28
CA LEU A 222 -0.22 2.91 20.87
C LEU A 222 -1.39 2.47 19.99
N PHE A 223 -1.61 3.19 18.90
CA PHE A 223 -2.50 2.79 17.81
C PHE A 223 -1.72 2.69 16.50
N LEU A 224 -1.97 1.63 15.74
CA LEU A 224 -1.45 1.51 14.38
C LEU A 224 -2.54 1.93 13.39
N ALA A 225 -2.23 2.85 12.50
CA ALA A 225 -3.18 3.36 11.53
C ALA A 225 -2.60 3.31 10.12
N GLY A 226 -3.46 3.18 9.12
CA GLY A 226 -3.04 3.27 7.72
C GLY A 226 -4.19 3.15 6.75
N GLU A 227 -3.87 3.32 5.48
CA GLU A 227 -4.84 3.24 4.38
C GLU A 227 -4.32 2.47 3.16
N GLY A 228 -5.22 2.18 2.22
CA GLY A 228 -4.87 1.53 0.97
C GLY A 228 -4.32 0.12 1.20
N TYR A 229 -3.04 -0.11 0.88
CA TYR A 229 -2.36 -1.39 1.15
C TYR A 229 -1.99 -1.63 2.62
N ALA A 230 -2.08 -0.60 3.48
CA ALA A 230 -1.73 -0.74 4.88
C ALA A 230 -2.62 -1.75 5.62
N SER A 231 -3.76 -2.15 5.03
CA SER A 231 -4.53 -3.30 5.50
C SER A 231 -3.72 -4.57 5.65
N HIS A 232 -2.67 -4.79 4.86
CA HIS A 232 -1.82 -5.96 5.02
C HIS A 232 -0.75 -5.75 6.10
N TYR A 233 -0.30 -4.51 6.27
CA TYR A 233 0.80 -4.14 7.15
C TYR A 233 0.36 -3.97 8.60
N VAL A 234 -0.70 -3.21 8.82
CA VAL A 234 -1.18 -2.82 10.14
C VAL A 234 -1.60 -4.05 10.97
N PRO A 235 -2.43 -4.99 10.46
CA PRO A 235 -2.74 -6.22 11.19
C PRO A 235 -1.54 -7.15 11.40
N ALA A 236 -0.66 -7.28 10.41
CA ALA A 236 0.53 -8.12 10.53
C ALA A 236 1.48 -7.58 11.61
N ALA A 237 1.77 -6.28 11.58
CA ALA A 237 2.55 -5.60 12.62
C ALA A 237 1.89 -5.71 14.00
N ALA A 238 0.57 -5.50 14.10
CA ALA A 238 -0.17 -5.66 15.35
C ALA A 238 -0.04 -7.07 15.92
N HIS A 239 -0.18 -8.09 15.08
CA HIS A 239 -0.03 -9.49 15.48
C HIS A 239 1.41 -9.79 15.93
N TYR A 240 2.41 -9.30 15.20
CA TYR A 240 3.81 -9.46 15.56
C TYR A 240 4.13 -8.81 16.91
N ILE A 241 3.70 -7.57 17.13
CA ILE A 241 3.83 -6.87 18.43
C ILE A 241 3.17 -7.68 19.55
N TRP A 242 1.96 -8.20 19.33
CA TRP A 242 1.27 -9.01 20.32
C TRP A 242 2.05 -10.27 20.69
N ARG A 243 2.60 -10.98 19.70
CA ARG A 243 3.44 -12.18 19.92
C ARG A 243 4.70 -11.85 20.69
N GLU A 244 5.45 -10.84 20.28
CA GLU A 244 6.68 -10.43 20.95
C GLU A 244 6.41 -10.00 22.39
N ASN A 245 5.32 -9.26 22.63
CA ASN A 245 4.88 -8.87 23.97
C ASN A 245 4.61 -10.04 24.93
N LEU A 246 4.38 -11.27 24.43
CA LEU A 246 4.27 -12.48 25.26
C LEU A 246 5.64 -13.01 25.68
N ILE A 247 6.68 -12.74 24.89
CA ILE A 247 8.06 -13.19 25.09
C ILE A 247 8.84 -12.19 25.96
N VAL A 248 8.64 -10.87 25.76
CA VAL A 248 9.34 -9.77 26.47
C VAL A 248 9.35 -9.95 28.00
N LYS A 249 8.27 -10.50 28.57
CA LYS A 249 8.16 -10.77 30.01
C LYS A 249 9.26 -11.70 30.57
N LYS A 250 10.06 -12.36 29.72
CA LYS A 250 11.05 -13.36 30.13
C LYS A 250 12.51 -12.92 29.98
N ALA A 251 12.82 -11.86 29.20
CA ALA A 251 14.19 -11.62 28.74
C ALA A 251 14.75 -10.19 28.87
N ASN A 252 13.95 -9.17 29.22
CA ASN A 252 14.37 -7.76 29.37
C ASN A 252 15.18 -7.16 28.18
N ALA A 253 15.13 -7.76 26.99
CA ALA A 253 15.93 -7.33 25.84
C ALA A 253 15.25 -6.26 24.96
N THR A 254 13.94 -6.05 25.12
CA THR A 254 13.11 -5.15 24.32
C THR A 254 12.04 -4.50 25.20
N VAL A 255 11.55 -3.32 24.82
CA VAL A 255 10.48 -2.63 25.55
C VAL A 255 9.13 -3.25 25.20
N ARG A 256 8.25 -3.36 26.21
CA ARG A 256 6.87 -3.81 25.98
C ARG A 256 6.09 -2.69 25.29
N ILE A 257 5.58 -2.97 24.09
CA ILE A 257 4.77 -2.01 23.33
C ILE A 257 3.31 -2.08 23.79
N ASN A 258 2.75 -0.97 24.26
CA ASN A 258 1.38 -0.90 24.77
C ASN A 258 0.35 -0.69 23.63
N LEU A 259 0.25 -1.67 22.72
CA LEU A 259 -0.71 -1.66 21.60
C LEU A 259 -2.16 -1.75 22.11
N GLN A 260 -2.97 -0.75 21.77
CA GLN A 260 -4.38 -0.63 22.19
C GLN A 260 -5.38 -0.85 21.05
N GLY A 261 -4.98 -0.60 19.80
CA GLY A 261 -5.88 -0.80 18.67
C GLY A 261 -5.23 -0.56 17.31
N ILE A 262 -6.03 -0.86 16.29
CA ILE A 262 -5.68 -0.61 14.89
C ILE A 262 -6.82 0.14 14.18
N ALA A 263 -6.47 0.97 13.21
CA ALA A 263 -7.42 1.67 12.33
C ALA A 263 -6.99 1.51 10.87
N ILE A 264 -7.92 1.10 10.00
CA ILE A 264 -7.62 0.81 8.60
C ILE A 264 -8.67 1.51 7.73
N GLY A 265 -8.24 2.51 6.96
CA GLY A 265 -9.08 3.32 6.09
C GLY A 265 -9.06 2.84 4.64
N ASN A 266 -10.25 2.63 4.04
CA ASN A 266 -10.41 2.45 2.58
C ASN A 266 -9.47 1.41 1.93
N SER A 267 -9.20 0.31 2.63
CA SER A 267 -8.18 -0.66 2.25
C SER A 267 -8.70 -1.94 1.59
N LEU A 268 -7.80 -2.64 0.88
CA LEU A 268 -8.03 -4.00 0.38
C LEU A 268 -7.53 -5.02 1.41
N VAL A 269 -8.42 -5.58 2.22
CA VAL A 269 -8.11 -6.54 3.31
C VAL A 269 -8.34 -7.98 2.85
N ASN A 270 -9.47 -8.20 2.17
CA ASN A 270 -9.87 -9.49 1.63
C ASN A 270 -10.26 -9.32 0.16
N PRO A 271 -9.31 -9.51 -0.77
CA PRO A 271 -9.57 -9.34 -2.20
C PRO A 271 -10.66 -10.29 -2.72
N VAL A 272 -10.75 -11.52 -2.19
CA VAL A 272 -11.76 -12.51 -2.61
C VAL A 272 -13.19 -11.97 -2.40
N VAL A 273 -13.41 -11.27 -1.29
CA VAL A 273 -14.70 -10.65 -0.96
C VAL A 273 -14.85 -9.29 -1.67
N GLN A 274 -13.85 -8.42 -1.57
CA GLN A 274 -13.99 -7.00 -1.95
C GLN A 274 -13.96 -6.77 -3.46
N LEU A 275 -13.12 -7.48 -4.22
CA LEU A 275 -12.98 -7.20 -5.66
C LEU A 275 -14.25 -7.51 -6.47
N PRO A 276 -15.02 -8.58 -6.20
CA PRO A 276 -16.31 -8.78 -6.84
C PRO A 276 -17.32 -7.64 -6.60
N HIS A 277 -17.30 -6.98 -5.44
CA HIS A 277 -18.17 -5.84 -5.12
C HIS A 277 -17.86 -4.58 -5.92
N THR A 278 -16.79 -4.56 -6.73
CA THR A 278 -16.58 -3.51 -7.73
C THR A 278 -17.73 -3.44 -8.75
N LEU A 279 -18.39 -4.57 -9.03
CA LEU A 279 -19.59 -4.59 -9.85
C LEU A 279 -20.72 -3.80 -9.19
N ASP A 280 -20.97 -4.00 -7.90
CA ASP A 280 -22.00 -3.29 -7.15
C ASP A 280 -21.70 -1.78 -7.09
N MET A 281 -20.43 -1.41 -6.94
CA MET A 281 -19.98 -0.02 -7.04
C MET A 281 -20.24 0.56 -8.44
N ALA A 282 -20.04 -0.23 -9.50
CA ALA A 282 -20.19 0.24 -10.87
C ALA A 282 -21.64 0.56 -11.27
N VAL A 283 -22.62 -0.15 -10.68
CA VAL A 283 -24.04 -0.05 -11.11
C VAL A 283 -25.01 0.40 -10.03
N SER A 284 -24.65 0.28 -8.75
CA SER A 284 -25.56 0.44 -7.62
C SER A 284 -24.90 1.12 -6.41
N ASN A 285 -23.99 2.06 -6.66
CA ASN A 285 -23.44 2.89 -5.58
C ASN A 285 -24.49 3.87 -5.02
N SER A 286 -24.21 4.38 -3.83
CA SER A 286 -25.09 5.31 -3.09
C SER A 286 -25.29 6.68 -3.75
N TYR A 287 -24.49 7.02 -4.76
CA TYR A 287 -24.59 8.29 -5.49
C TYR A 287 -25.42 8.20 -6.76
N ASN A 288 -25.96 7.01 -7.09
CA ASN A 288 -26.72 6.77 -8.32
C ASN A 288 -25.94 7.18 -9.60
N ILE A 289 -24.62 6.95 -9.58
CA ILE A 289 -23.73 7.21 -10.72
C ILE A 289 -23.43 5.88 -11.41
N SER A 290 -23.71 5.77 -12.72
CA SER A 290 -23.25 4.61 -13.50
C SER A 290 -21.78 4.78 -13.87
N LEU A 291 -20.93 3.82 -13.51
CA LEU A 291 -19.50 3.84 -13.85
C LEU A 291 -19.16 2.99 -15.08
N ILE A 292 -20.14 2.28 -15.62
CA ILE A 292 -19.99 1.49 -16.85
C ILE A 292 -21.15 1.76 -17.81
N LYS A 293 -20.97 1.38 -19.08
CA LYS A 293 -22.07 1.41 -20.06
C LYS A 293 -22.96 0.18 -19.86
N PRO A 294 -24.29 0.28 -20.11
CA PRO A 294 -25.19 -0.87 -20.00
C PRO A 294 -24.78 -2.07 -20.86
N THR A 295 -24.11 -1.83 -22.00
CA THR A 295 -23.59 -2.87 -22.89
C THR A 295 -22.49 -3.73 -22.26
N ASP A 296 -21.79 -3.19 -21.27
CA ASP A 296 -20.59 -3.81 -20.69
C ASP A 296 -20.93 -4.61 -19.42
N LEU A 297 -22.15 -4.46 -18.90
CA LEU A 297 -22.61 -5.09 -17.66
C LEU A 297 -22.51 -6.62 -17.69
N ALA A 298 -22.90 -7.26 -18.80
CA ALA A 298 -22.84 -8.71 -18.92
C ALA A 298 -21.38 -9.20 -18.87
N ALA A 299 -20.46 -8.49 -19.54
CA ALA A 299 -19.05 -8.83 -19.53
C ALA A 299 -18.41 -8.62 -18.15
N MET A 300 -18.76 -7.54 -17.45
CA MET A 300 -18.24 -7.26 -16.10
C MET A 300 -18.74 -8.29 -15.07
N LYS A 301 -20.00 -8.77 -15.19
CA LYS A 301 -20.54 -9.86 -14.37
C LYS A 301 -19.74 -11.15 -14.52
N GLU A 302 -19.47 -11.58 -15.75
CA GLU A 302 -18.64 -12.76 -16.02
C GLU A 302 -17.21 -12.56 -15.50
N ALA A 303 -16.62 -11.38 -15.73
CA ALA A 303 -15.29 -11.06 -15.22
C ALA A 303 -15.22 -11.10 -13.69
N ALA A 304 -16.28 -10.71 -12.98
CA ALA A 304 -16.31 -10.76 -11.51
C ALA A 304 -16.25 -12.22 -11.00
N LEU A 305 -16.93 -13.14 -11.67
CA LEU A 305 -16.87 -14.58 -11.36
C LEU A 305 -15.48 -15.15 -11.61
N VAL A 306 -14.89 -14.86 -12.77
CA VAL A 306 -13.54 -15.34 -13.11
C VAL A 306 -12.49 -14.74 -12.17
N CYS A 307 -12.59 -13.45 -11.86
CA CYS A 307 -11.73 -12.79 -10.87
C CYS A 307 -11.83 -13.51 -9.52
N ASN A 308 -13.04 -13.76 -9.02
CA ASN A 308 -13.23 -14.48 -7.75
C ASN A 308 -12.59 -15.89 -7.77
N GLN A 309 -12.73 -16.65 -8.86
CA GLN A 309 -12.09 -17.96 -8.99
C GLN A 309 -10.55 -17.86 -8.96
N LEU A 310 -9.97 -16.93 -9.72
CA LEU A 310 -8.53 -16.70 -9.75
C LEU A 310 -8.00 -16.27 -8.38
N LEU A 311 -8.75 -15.43 -7.66
CA LEU A 311 -8.39 -15.00 -6.30
C LEU A 311 -8.46 -16.14 -5.29
N ASN A 312 -9.45 -17.03 -5.40
CA ASN A 312 -9.53 -18.24 -4.56
C ASN A 312 -8.30 -19.14 -4.79
N VAL A 313 -7.92 -19.38 -6.06
CA VAL A 313 -6.72 -20.17 -6.38
C VAL A 313 -5.45 -19.46 -5.89
N CYS A 314 -5.39 -18.13 -6.00
CA CYS A 314 -4.28 -17.34 -5.47
C CYS A 314 -4.07 -17.59 -3.96
N GLN A 315 -5.14 -17.82 -3.17
CA GLN A 315 -5.01 -18.06 -1.72
C GLN A 315 -4.14 -19.28 -1.40
N THR A 316 -4.12 -20.30 -2.24
CA THR A 316 -3.30 -21.51 -2.05
C THR A 316 -2.10 -21.59 -2.99
N ASN A 317 -2.09 -20.84 -4.09
CA ASN A 317 -1.04 -20.87 -5.09
C ASN A 317 -0.58 -19.45 -5.49
N MET A 318 0.55 -19.03 -4.92
CA MET A 318 1.12 -17.70 -5.11
C MET A 318 1.43 -17.36 -6.57
N SER A 319 1.76 -18.36 -7.40
CA SER A 319 2.11 -18.13 -8.82
C SER A 319 0.93 -17.57 -9.64
N VAL A 320 -0.30 -17.76 -9.18
CA VAL A 320 -1.52 -17.27 -9.85
C VAL A 320 -1.85 -15.83 -9.44
N CYS A 321 -1.38 -15.35 -8.29
CA CYS A 321 -1.78 -14.07 -7.71
C CYS A 321 -1.51 -12.86 -8.62
N THR A 322 -0.34 -12.81 -9.25
CA THR A 322 -0.02 -11.72 -10.20
C THR A 322 -0.95 -11.74 -11.42
N GLY A 323 -1.31 -12.93 -11.92
CA GLY A 323 -2.27 -13.08 -13.01
C GLY A 323 -3.69 -12.68 -12.58
N ALA A 324 -4.11 -13.10 -11.39
CA ALA A 324 -5.38 -12.74 -10.79
C ALA A 324 -5.49 -11.21 -10.63
N SER A 325 -4.46 -10.57 -10.06
CA SER A 325 -4.36 -9.13 -9.88
C SER A 325 -4.56 -8.37 -11.19
N ARG A 326 -3.82 -8.76 -12.24
CA ARG A 326 -3.92 -8.15 -13.58
C ARG A 326 -5.29 -8.33 -14.19
N TYR A 327 -5.87 -9.54 -14.08
CA TYR A 327 -7.19 -9.83 -14.61
C TYR A 327 -8.28 -9.00 -13.91
N CYS A 328 -8.34 -9.06 -12.59
CA CYS A 328 -9.30 -8.31 -11.79
C CYS A 328 -9.17 -6.80 -12.04
N SER A 329 -7.95 -6.26 -12.06
CA SER A 329 -7.72 -4.84 -12.33
C SER A 329 -8.19 -4.43 -13.73
N SER A 330 -7.90 -5.24 -14.75
CA SER A 330 -8.22 -4.89 -16.14
C SER A 330 -9.73 -4.94 -16.42
N PHE A 331 -10.41 -5.98 -15.94
CA PHE A 331 -11.80 -6.24 -16.32
C PHE A 331 -12.82 -5.74 -15.32
N LEU A 332 -12.40 -5.35 -14.11
CA LEU A 332 -13.30 -4.77 -13.11
C LEU A 332 -12.95 -3.30 -12.82
N LEU A 333 -11.72 -3.01 -12.39
CA LEU A 333 -11.35 -1.66 -11.98
C LEU A 333 -11.22 -0.71 -13.17
N ASN A 334 -10.44 -1.09 -14.17
CA ASN A 334 -10.18 -0.26 -15.35
C ASN A 334 -11.39 -0.22 -16.31
N ALA A 335 -12.33 -1.16 -16.19
CA ALA A 335 -13.59 -1.11 -16.93
C ALA A 335 -14.42 0.14 -16.59
N MET A 336 -14.19 0.74 -15.41
CA MET A 336 -14.86 1.97 -14.98
C MET A 336 -14.20 3.26 -15.49
N ASP A 337 -13.01 3.18 -16.12
CA ASP A 337 -12.22 4.37 -16.49
C ASP A 337 -12.94 5.23 -17.55
N ASP A 338 -13.74 4.58 -18.41
CA ASP A 338 -14.60 5.21 -19.42
C ASP A 338 -15.70 6.12 -18.82
N SER A 339 -15.94 6.04 -17.50
CA SER A 339 -16.90 6.92 -16.82
C SER A 339 -16.39 8.35 -16.62
N HIS A 340 -15.09 8.60 -16.86
CA HIS A 340 -14.44 9.89 -16.58
C HIS A 340 -14.65 10.35 -15.14
N ARG A 341 -14.57 9.41 -14.19
CA ARG A 341 -14.67 9.65 -12.74
C ARG A 341 -13.35 9.33 -12.06
N LYS A 342 -13.10 9.99 -10.93
CA LYS A 342 -11.95 9.71 -10.08
C LYS A 342 -12.14 8.37 -9.35
N LYS A 343 -11.10 7.52 -9.31
CA LYS A 343 -11.16 6.18 -8.67
C LYS A 343 -11.34 6.24 -7.15
N TYR A 344 -10.73 7.23 -6.50
CA TYR A 344 -10.82 7.45 -5.06
C TYR A 344 -12.02 8.33 -4.65
N ASP A 345 -12.67 9.02 -5.59
CA ASP A 345 -13.92 9.75 -5.35
C ASP A 345 -14.78 9.83 -6.61
N ILE A 346 -15.74 8.90 -6.72
CA ILE A 346 -16.59 8.77 -7.92
C ILE A 346 -17.55 9.95 -8.15
N ARG A 347 -17.68 10.87 -7.18
CA ARG A 347 -18.48 12.09 -7.32
C ARG A 347 -17.79 13.11 -8.21
N GLU A 348 -16.46 13.08 -8.24
CA GLU A 348 -15.63 13.99 -9.01
C GLU A 348 -15.36 13.46 -10.42
N LYS A 349 -15.20 14.38 -11.38
CA LYS A 349 -14.84 14.04 -12.76
C LYS A 349 -13.32 13.98 -12.92
N CYS A 350 -12.88 13.17 -13.87
CA CYS A 350 -11.52 13.17 -14.35
C CYS A 350 -11.48 13.02 -15.88
N ASP A 351 -10.96 14.05 -16.54
CA ASP A 351 -10.81 14.07 -18.00
C ASP A 351 -9.43 13.55 -18.46
N SER A 352 -8.53 13.27 -17.52
CA SER A 352 -7.23 12.66 -17.81
C SER A 352 -7.41 11.21 -18.25
N ARG A 353 -6.72 10.83 -19.33
CA ARG A 353 -6.63 9.42 -19.77
C ARG A 353 -5.72 8.59 -18.86
N ASP A 354 -4.83 9.25 -18.13
CA ASP A 354 -4.01 8.64 -17.09
C ASP A 354 -4.65 8.94 -15.72
N PRO A 355 -5.10 7.91 -14.96
CA PRO A 355 -5.65 8.09 -13.62
C PRO A 355 -4.74 8.87 -12.66
N SER A 356 -3.42 8.83 -12.85
CA SER A 356 -2.47 9.63 -12.05
C SER A 356 -2.67 11.13 -12.26
N GLY A 357 -3.03 11.55 -13.49
CA GLY A 357 -3.33 12.93 -13.84
C GLY A 357 -4.62 13.48 -13.23
N CYS A 358 -5.43 12.64 -12.58
CA CYS A 358 -6.62 13.05 -11.83
C CYS A 358 -6.28 13.65 -10.45
N TYR A 359 -5.07 13.41 -9.95
CA TYR A 359 -4.62 13.79 -8.62
C TYR A 359 -3.34 14.60 -8.74
N ASN A 360 -3.44 15.93 -8.61
CA ASN A 360 -2.27 16.78 -8.71
C ASN A 360 -1.45 16.74 -7.43
N THR A 361 -0.37 15.96 -7.43
CA THR A 361 0.62 15.88 -6.35
C THR A 361 1.90 16.66 -6.64
N SER A 362 1.91 17.49 -7.71
CA SER A 362 3.13 18.17 -8.16
C SER A 362 3.71 19.11 -7.10
N ALA A 363 2.84 19.82 -6.37
CA ALA A 363 3.27 20.73 -5.32
C ALA A 363 3.91 19.98 -4.13
N VAL A 364 3.36 18.81 -3.76
CA VAL A 364 3.95 17.94 -2.74
C VAL A 364 5.31 17.42 -3.18
N ALA A 365 5.41 16.94 -4.42
CA ALA A 365 6.68 16.48 -4.98
C ALA A 365 7.71 17.62 -5.08
N GLN A 366 7.29 18.83 -5.45
CA GLN A 366 8.14 20.01 -5.49
C GLN A 366 8.64 20.40 -4.09
N TYR A 367 7.74 20.39 -3.09
CA TYR A 367 8.06 20.66 -1.70
C TYR A 367 9.11 19.66 -1.18
N LEU A 368 8.83 18.36 -1.26
CA LEU A 368 9.71 17.31 -0.74
C LEU A 368 11.06 17.22 -1.47
N ASN A 369 11.13 17.62 -2.75
CA ASN A 369 12.39 17.65 -3.50
C ASN A 369 13.20 18.94 -3.28
N SER A 370 12.65 19.97 -2.63
CA SER A 370 13.39 21.22 -2.42
C SER A 370 14.55 21.03 -1.45
N THR A 371 15.67 21.71 -1.72
CA THR A 371 16.86 21.66 -0.85
C THR A 371 16.53 22.07 0.58
N ALA A 372 15.75 23.14 0.77
CA ALA A 372 15.38 23.64 2.09
C ALA A 372 14.60 22.61 2.91
N VAL A 373 13.62 21.91 2.30
CA VAL A 373 12.86 20.85 2.99
C VAL A 373 13.75 19.67 3.32
N ARG A 374 14.59 19.23 2.37
CA ARG A 374 15.47 18.08 2.58
C ARG A 374 16.53 18.32 3.66
N GLU A 375 17.10 19.53 3.71
CA GLU A 375 18.00 19.97 4.78
C GLU A 375 17.26 20.07 6.11
N TYR A 376 16.06 20.68 6.12
CA TYR A 376 15.23 20.76 7.31
C TYR A 376 14.95 19.37 7.88
N LEU A 377 14.54 18.41 7.05
CA LEU A 377 14.23 17.05 7.49
C LEU A 377 15.47 16.15 7.69
N ASN A 378 16.69 16.68 7.49
CA ASN A 378 17.95 15.93 7.53
C ASN A 378 17.91 14.66 6.66
N VAL A 379 17.37 14.77 5.44
CA VAL A 379 17.27 13.66 4.49
C VAL A 379 18.67 13.24 4.06
N SER A 380 18.96 11.95 4.15
CA SER A 380 20.26 11.37 3.79
C SER A 380 20.64 11.67 2.33
N GLU A 381 21.92 11.96 2.09
CA GLU A 381 22.48 12.13 0.75
C GLU A 381 22.35 10.86 -0.11
N GLN A 382 22.20 9.69 0.52
CA GLN A 382 21.95 8.42 -0.19
C GLN A 382 20.59 8.41 -0.91
N VAL A 383 19.66 9.27 -0.49
CA VAL A 383 18.31 9.36 -1.06
C VAL A 383 18.28 10.43 -2.15
N THR A 384 18.82 10.14 -3.33
CA THR A 384 18.91 11.14 -4.42
C THR A 384 17.55 11.61 -4.96
N SER A 385 16.50 10.80 -4.78
CA SER A 385 15.12 11.10 -5.15
C SER A 385 14.15 10.31 -4.28
N LEU A 386 12.90 10.78 -4.17
CA LEU A 386 11.82 10.06 -3.51
C LEU A 386 11.65 8.67 -4.14
N GLN A 387 11.83 7.62 -3.34
CA GLN A 387 11.74 6.24 -3.82
C GLN A 387 10.27 5.83 -4.03
N GLN A 388 10.00 5.11 -5.14
CA GLN A 388 8.65 4.62 -5.50
C GLN A 388 8.74 3.24 -6.20
N ARG A 389 9.36 2.24 -5.57
CA ARG A 389 9.51 0.90 -6.19
C ARG A 389 8.40 -0.07 -5.74
N ALA A 390 7.28 -0.11 -6.46
CA ALA A 390 6.16 -1.01 -6.14
C ALA A 390 6.37 -2.46 -6.64
N HIS A 391 6.61 -3.41 -5.71
CA HIS A 391 6.78 -4.84 -6.03
C HIS A 391 5.79 -5.80 -5.33
N TYR A 392 4.69 -5.31 -4.75
CA TYR A 392 3.79 -6.09 -3.88
C TYR A 392 2.63 -6.83 -4.57
N SER A 393 2.59 -6.88 -5.91
CA SER A 393 1.40 -7.33 -6.65
C SER A 393 0.94 -8.77 -6.35
N SER A 394 1.83 -9.65 -5.88
CA SER A 394 1.49 -11.03 -5.49
C SER A 394 0.88 -11.12 -4.10
N ASP A 395 1.37 -10.32 -3.14
CA ASP A 395 0.87 -10.29 -1.76
C ASP A 395 -0.49 -9.57 -1.68
N LEU A 396 -0.73 -8.59 -2.56
CA LEU A 396 -1.99 -7.84 -2.65
C LEU A 396 -3.23 -8.67 -2.87
N MET A 397 -3.09 -9.81 -3.54
CA MET A 397 -4.23 -10.67 -3.85
C MET A 397 -4.42 -11.80 -2.83
N LYS A 398 -3.59 -11.85 -1.78
CA LYS A 398 -3.76 -12.75 -0.65
C LYS A 398 -4.68 -12.13 0.38
N ASN A 399 -5.45 -12.97 1.04
CA ASN A 399 -6.07 -12.60 2.30
C ASN A 399 -4.98 -12.51 3.36
N LEU A 400 -5.23 -11.67 4.37
CA LEU A 400 -4.59 -11.83 5.68
C LEU A 400 -5.10 -13.12 6.35
N THR A 401 -4.70 -14.27 5.83
CA THR A 401 -4.81 -15.54 6.52
C THR A 401 -3.44 -15.88 7.05
N ASP A 402 -3.37 -16.09 8.36
CA ASP A 402 -2.24 -16.58 9.14
C ASP A 402 -1.12 -17.18 8.26
N THR A 403 -0.15 -16.36 7.86
CA THR A 403 1.05 -16.85 7.16
C THR A 403 1.99 -17.54 8.14
N SER A 404 1.59 -17.74 9.40
CA SER A 404 2.30 -18.66 10.26
C SER A 404 2.18 -20.08 9.68
N PRO A 405 3.29 -20.82 9.50
CA PRO A 405 3.21 -22.26 9.38
C PRO A 405 2.46 -22.74 10.63
N THR A 406 1.35 -23.42 10.40
CA THR A 406 0.51 -24.18 11.33
C THR A 406 1.05 -24.26 12.77
N CYS A 407 0.27 -23.70 13.69
CA CYS A 407 0.39 -23.85 15.15
C CYS A 407 0.61 -25.31 15.60
#